data_AF-A0A8S2CRF8-F1
#
_entry.id   AF-A0A8S2CRF8-F1
#
_cell.length_a   1.000
_cell.length_b   1.000
_cell.length_c   1.000
_cell.angle_alpha   90.00
_cell.angle_beta   90.00
_cell.angle_gamma   90.00
#
_symmetry.space_group_name_H-M   'P 1'
#
loop_
_entity.id
_entity.type
_entity.pdbx_description
1 polymer ?
#
loop_
_entity_poly.entity_id
_entity_poly.type
_entity_poly.pdbx_seq_one_letter_code
_entity_poly.pdbx_strand_id
1 'polypeptide(L)'
;MVPPTLKSLLAVIYPADEYVVDNKTIGESLRRIKEEKIDTVKQFRFEKKEIEAQRIDERTERDLEAMREFGFCPGIENYSRHLELRAAGETPFTLIDYLGED
;
A
#
# COMPACT_ATOMS: atom_id res chain seq x y z
N MET A 1 -25.81 36.81 -27.89
CA MET A 1 -26.44 36.47 -26.61
C MET A 1 -25.72 35.25 -26.07
N VAL A 2 -24.69 35.47 -25.24
CA VAL A 2 -23.86 34.41 -24.65
C VAL A 2 -24.64 33.85 -23.45
N PRO A 3 -24.79 32.52 -23.29
CA PRO A 3 -25.52 31.97 -22.17
C PRO A 3 -24.88 32.38 -20.84
N PRO A 4 -25.67 32.64 -19.79
CA PRO A 4 -25.16 33.09 -18.51
C PRO A 4 -24.27 32.01 -17.91
N THR A 5 -22.99 32.36 -17.82
CA THR A 5 -21.98 31.92 -16.85
C THR A 5 -22.33 30.66 -16.04
N LEU A 6 -21.58 29.58 -16.32
CA LEU A 6 -21.33 28.51 -15.37
C LEU A 6 -20.79 29.17 -14.09
N LYS A 7 -21.64 29.36 -13.08
CA LYS A 7 -21.20 29.56 -11.69
C LYS A 7 -20.17 28.47 -11.44
N SER A 8 -18.94 28.83 -11.07
CA SER A 8 -17.87 27.87 -10.80
C SER A 8 -18.38 26.85 -9.77
N LEU A 9 -18.77 25.66 -10.24
CA LEU A 9 -19.04 24.54 -9.37
C LEU A 9 -17.69 24.16 -8.77
N LEU A 10 -17.48 24.52 -7.52
CA LEU A 10 -16.34 24.05 -6.75
C LEU A 10 -16.62 22.58 -6.45
N ALA A 11 -16.13 21.68 -7.30
CA ALA A 11 -16.24 20.25 -7.11
C ALA A 11 -14.96 19.73 -6.45
N VAL A 12 -15.10 18.99 -5.36
CA VAL A 12 -13.98 18.28 -4.72
C VAL A 12 -13.99 16.85 -5.24
N ILE A 13 -12.89 16.43 -5.85
CA ILE A 13 -12.71 15.07 -6.35
C ILE A 13 -11.80 14.33 -5.35
N TYR A 14 -12.36 13.30 -4.73
CA TYR A 14 -11.62 12.44 -3.81
C TYR A 14 -10.91 11.32 -4.58
N PRO A 15 -9.87 10.69 -3.98
CA PRO A 15 -9.21 9.53 -4.56
C PRO A 15 -10.21 8.42 -4.91
N ALA A 16 -9.92 7.68 -5.98
CA ALA A 16 -10.72 6.52 -6.37
C ALA A 16 -10.47 5.29 -5.46
N ASP A 17 -9.34 5.28 -4.76
CA ASP A 17 -8.88 4.19 -3.91
C ASP A 17 -8.33 4.71 -2.57
N GLU A 18 -8.42 3.89 -1.53
CA GLU A 18 -8.01 4.23 -0.15
C GLU A 18 -6.49 4.17 0.06
N TYR A 19 -5.78 3.38 -0.76
CA TYR A 19 -4.33 3.14 -0.64
C TYR A 19 -3.48 4.04 -1.55
N VAL A 20 -4.02 5.17 -1.99
CA VAL A 20 -3.32 6.12 -2.86
C VAL A 20 -2.26 6.85 -2.05
N VAL A 21 -0.98 6.62 -2.39
CA VAL A 21 0.16 7.30 -1.77
C VAL A 21 1.04 7.95 -2.83
N ASP A 22 1.86 8.93 -2.42
CA ASP A 22 2.76 9.61 -3.35
C ASP A 22 3.94 8.71 -3.80
N ASN A 23 4.63 9.10 -4.89
CA ASN A 23 5.75 8.34 -5.44
C ASN A 23 6.89 8.11 -4.44
N LYS A 24 7.09 9.06 -3.52
CA LYS A 24 8.14 8.94 -2.49
C LYS A 24 7.78 7.84 -1.49
N THR A 25 6.51 7.81 -1.09
CA THR A 25 5.94 6.83 -0.16
C THR A 25 5.91 5.44 -0.79
N ILE A 26 5.53 5.30 -2.07
CA ILE A 26 5.66 4.02 -2.81
C ILE A 26 7.11 3.55 -2.79
N GLY A 27 8.07 4.41 -3.12
CA GLY A 27 9.49 4.03 -3.16
C GLY A 27 10.01 3.49 -1.83
N GLU A 28 9.65 4.14 -0.73
CA GLU A 28 10.01 3.68 0.61
C GLU A 28 9.27 2.40 1.02
N SER A 29 7.98 2.29 0.67
CA SER A 29 7.18 1.10 0.94
C SER A 29 7.77 -0.14 0.26
N LEU A 30 8.13 -0.03 -1.03
CA LEU A 30 8.77 -1.10 -1.79
C LEU A 30 10.08 -1.56 -1.13
N ARG A 31 10.89 -0.61 -0.64
CA ARG A 31 12.14 -0.92 0.08
C ARG A 31 11.87 -1.72 1.35
N ARG A 32 10.96 -1.23 2.20
CA ARG A 32 10.61 -1.88 3.48
C ARG A 32 10.01 -3.27 3.29
N ILE A 33 9.11 -3.44 2.32
CA ILE A 33 8.50 -4.73 1.98
C ILE A 33 9.57 -5.72 1.51
N LYS A 34 10.49 -5.28 0.66
CA LYS A 34 11.58 -6.12 0.15
C LYS A 34 12.52 -6.59 1.28
N GLU A 35 12.85 -5.71 2.21
CA GLU A 35 13.67 -6.05 3.38
C GLU A 35 12.98 -7.10 4.26
N GLU A 36 11.72 -6.87 4.62
CA GLU A 36 10.94 -7.83 5.41
C GLU A 36 10.78 -9.18 4.69
N LYS A 37 10.57 -9.18 3.37
CA LYS A 37 10.53 -10.40 2.55
C LYS A 37 11.84 -11.17 2.66
N ILE A 38 12.99 -10.51 2.52
CA ILE A 38 14.31 -11.16 2.59
C ILE A 38 14.50 -11.85 3.93
N ASP A 39 14.16 -11.17 5.03
CA ASP A 39 14.34 -11.74 6.38
C ASP A 39 13.35 -12.86 6.66
N THR A 40 12.11 -12.75 6.19
CA THR A 40 11.09 -13.81 6.28
C THR A 40 11.51 -15.06 5.50
N VAL A 41 12.03 -14.91 4.29
CA VAL A 41 12.54 -16.03 3.48
C VAL A 41 13.72 -16.72 4.18
N LYS A 42 14.65 -15.95 4.74
CA LYS A 42 15.76 -16.50 5.53
C LYS A 42 15.25 -17.30 6.73
N GLN A 43 14.26 -16.78 7.44
CA GLN A 43 13.65 -17.48 8.58
C GLN A 43 13.03 -18.81 8.16
N PHE A 44 12.20 -18.84 7.11
CA PHE A 44 11.59 -20.08 6.64
C PHE A 44 12.64 -21.12 6.19
N ARG A 45 13.69 -20.70 5.49
CA ARG A 45 14.81 -21.59 5.12
C ARG A 45 15.54 -22.14 6.35
N PHE A 46 15.79 -21.29 7.35
CA PHE A 46 16.39 -21.74 8.62
C PHE A 46 15.52 -22.80 9.33
N GLU A 47 14.20 -22.64 9.26
CA GLU A 47 13.22 -23.58 9.78
C GLU A 47 12.99 -24.82 8.88
N LYS A 48 13.74 -24.97 7.77
CA LYS A 48 13.58 -26.03 6.75
C LYS A 48 12.21 -26.07 6.08
N LYS A 49 11.55 -24.92 5.98
CA LYS A 49 10.23 -24.70 5.35
C LYS A 49 10.42 -24.15 3.93
N GLU A 50 10.96 -24.97 3.04
CA GLU A 50 11.36 -24.53 1.69
C GLU A 50 10.17 -24.10 0.81
N ILE A 51 9.02 -24.77 0.94
CA ILE A 51 7.82 -24.45 0.15
C ILE A 51 7.25 -23.10 0.60
N GLU A 52 7.21 -22.84 1.90
CA GLU A 52 6.77 -21.57 2.47
C GLU A 52 7.71 -20.44 2.07
N ALA A 53 9.02 -20.67 2.12
CA ALA A 53 10.03 -19.72 1.67
C ALA A 53 9.85 -19.36 0.19
N GLN A 54 9.68 -20.36 -0.68
CA GLN A 54 9.43 -20.14 -2.10
C GLN A 54 8.12 -19.39 -2.33
N ARG A 55 7.05 -19.80 -1.65
CA ARG A 55 5.72 -19.21 -1.82
C ARG A 55 5.70 -17.72 -1.47
N ILE A 56 6.29 -17.33 -0.34
CA ILE A 56 6.31 -15.93 0.07
C ILE A 56 7.22 -15.10 -0.86
N ASP A 57 8.35 -15.64 -1.30
CA ASP A 57 9.27 -14.96 -2.20
C ASP A 57 8.62 -14.65 -3.56
N GLU A 58 8.05 -15.67 -4.20
CA GLU A 58 7.41 -15.54 -5.52
C GLU A 58 6.15 -14.68 -5.48
N ARG A 59 5.37 -14.74 -4.40
CA ARG A 59 4.18 -13.89 -4.27
C ARG A 59 4.58 -12.44 -4.09
N THR A 60 5.43 -12.16 -3.10
CA THR A 60 5.80 -10.79 -2.77
C THR A 60 6.65 -10.14 -3.87
N GLU A 61 7.50 -10.87 -4.60
CA GLU A 61 8.23 -10.28 -5.73
C GLU A 61 7.30 -9.82 -6.85
N ARG A 62 6.29 -10.63 -7.21
CA ARG A 62 5.28 -10.24 -8.22
C ARG A 62 4.47 -9.01 -7.79
N ASP A 63 4.09 -8.95 -6.52
CA ASP A 63 3.35 -7.81 -5.98
C ASP A 63 4.23 -6.53 -5.95
N LEU A 64 5.52 -6.66 -5.61
CA LEU A 64 6.51 -5.57 -5.68
C LEU A 64 6.72 -5.05 -7.11
N GLU A 65 6.73 -5.93 -8.11
CA GLU A 65 6.82 -5.56 -9.52
C GLU A 65 5.56 -4.81 -9.96
N ALA A 66 4.36 -5.32 -9.64
CA ALA A 66 3.09 -4.68 -9.97
C ALA A 66 2.96 -3.29 -9.32
N MET A 67 3.31 -3.15 -8.04
CA MET A 67 3.31 -1.85 -7.37
C MET A 67 4.32 -0.87 -7.97
N ARG A 68 5.47 -1.34 -8.47
CA ARG A 68 6.46 -0.49 -9.14
C ARG A 68 6.00 0.00 -10.49
N GLU A 69 5.30 -0.83 -11.26
CA GLU A 69 4.87 -0.52 -12.63
C GLU A 69 3.54 0.23 -12.67
N PHE A 70 2.55 -0.24 -11.91
CA PHE A 70 1.17 0.25 -11.97
C PHE A 70 0.74 1.06 -10.74
N GLY A 71 1.56 1.07 -9.68
CA GLY A 71 1.21 1.73 -8.41
C GLY A 71 0.26 0.90 -7.52
N PHE A 72 -0.16 -0.29 -7.95
CA PHE A 72 -1.04 -1.17 -7.16
C PHE A 72 -0.78 -2.66 -7.45
N CYS A 73 -1.29 -3.53 -6.57
CA CYS A 73 -1.34 -4.97 -6.77
C CYS A 73 -2.64 -5.58 -6.20
N PRO A 74 -3.07 -6.77 -6.65
CA PRO A 74 -4.17 -7.49 -6.00
C PRO A 74 -3.81 -7.87 -4.56
N GLY A 75 -4.63 -7.45 -3.59
CA GLY A 75 -4.37 -7.68 -2.18
C GLY A 75 -3.46 -6.62 -1.54
N ILE A 76 -3.49 -5.38 -2.06
CA ILE A 76 -2.66 -4.26 -1.58
C ILE A 76 -2.85 -3.96 -0.08
N GLU A 77 -4.01 -4.28 0.48
CA GLU A 77 -4.32 -4.10 1.90
C GLU A 77 -3.38 -4.87 2.84
N ASN A 78 -2.79 -5.98 2.35
CA ASN A 78 -1.80 -6.76 3.10
C ASN A 78 -0.48 -5.99 3.31
N TYR A 79 -0.28 -4.90 2.57
CA TYR A 79 0.88 -4.02 2.67
C TYR A 79 0.56 -2.69 3.35
N SER A 80 -0.66 -2.49 3.88
CA SER A 80 -1.14 -1.25 4.51
C SER A 80 -0.13 -0.63 5.48
N ARG A 81 0.44 -1.42 6.40
CA ARG A 81 1.49 -0.95 7.33
C ARG A 81 2.68 -0.29 6.65
N HIS A 82 3.12 -0.83 5.51
CA HIS A 82 4.24 -0.26 4.76
C HIS A 82 3.82 0.96 3.96
N LEU A 83 2.65 0.91 3.33
CA LEU A 83 2.10 2.01 2.53
C LEU A 83 1.81 3.26 3.38
N GLU A 84 1.36 3.05 4.62
CA GLU A 84 1.12 4.10 5.61
C GLU A 84 2.36 4.44 6.43
N LEU A 85 3.50 3.78 6.15
CA LEU A 85 4.78 3.91 6.84
C LEU A 85 4.75 3.69 8.37
N ARG A 86 3.70 3.06 8.89
CA ARG A 86 3.53 2.74 10.31
C ARG A 86 4.59 1.77 10.85
N ALA A 87 4.85 1.84 12.15
CA ALA A 87 5.70 0.89 12.86
C ALA A 87 5.05 -0.49 12.95
N ALA A 88 5.87 -1.52 13.23
CA ALA A 88 5.35 -2.86 13.50
C ALA A 88 4.51 -2.86 14.79
N GLY A 89 3.29 -3.41 14.73
CA GLY A 89 2.37 -3.47 15.86
C GLY A 89 1.59 -2.17 16.13
N GLU A 90 1.84 -1.10 15.37
CA GLU A 90 1.06 0.14 15.47
C GLU A 90 -0.38 -0.08 15.02
N THR A 91 -1.33 0.61 15.67
CA THR A 91 -2.76 0.53 15.36
C THR A 91 -3.02 0.91 13.89
N PRO A 92 -3.85 0.16 13.14
CA PRO A 92 -4.21 0.54 11.77
C PRO A 92 -5.22 1.68 11.76
N PHE A 93 -5.21 2.45 10.68
CA PHE A 93 -6.31 3.35 10.39
C PHE A 93 -7.57 2.54 10.08
N THR A 94 -8.70 3.10 10.52
CA THR A 94 -10.04 2.56 10.38
C THR A 94 -10.97 3.68 9.95
N LEU A 95 -12.21 3.34 9.62
CA LEU A 95 -13.23 4.34 9.33
C LEU A 95 -13.42 5.35 10.47
N ILE A 96 -13.21 4.94 11.73
CA ILE A 96 -13.40 5.79 12.90
C ILE A 96 -12.41 6.97 12.90
N ASP A 97 -11.19 6.76 12.40
CA ASP A 97 -10.16 7.79 12.33
C ASP A 97 -10.49 8.93 11.35
N TYR A 98 -11.48 8.71 10.47
CA TYR A 98 -12.01 9.72 9.54
C TYR A 98 -13.20 10.48 10.13
N LEU A 99 -13.72 10.04 11.27
CA LEU A 99 -14.77 10.74 12.00
C LEU A 99 -14.11 11.80 12.89
N GLY A 100 -14.74 12.98 13.00
CA GLY A 100 -14.24 14.04 13.88
C GLY A 100 -14.26 13.63 15.35
N GLU A 101 -13.51 14.37 16.18
CA GLU A 101 -13.51 14.22 17.64
C GLU A 101 -14.70 14.98 18.26
N ASP A 102 -15.92 14.46 18.11
CA ASP A 102 -17.14 15.03 18.74
C ASP A 102 -17.80 14.04 19.71
#